data_AF-A0A9D5A493-F1
#
_entry.id   AF-A0A9D5A493-F1
#
_cell.length_a   1.000
_cell.length_b   1.000
_cell.length_c   1.000
_cell.angle_alpha   90.00
_cell.angle_beta   90.00
_cell.angle_gamma   90.00
#
_symmetry.space_group_name_H-M   'P 1'
#
loop_
_entity.id
_entity.type
_entity.pdbx_description
1 polymer ?
#
loop_
_entity_poly.entity_id
_entity_poly.type
_entity_poly.pdbx_seq_one_letter_code
_entity_poly.pdbx_strand_id
1 'polypeptide(L)'
;MVNFNARMLLLPNGLLKQVARMYPKLHFIIGCYVLKNEKADVYRLPYLASSGPGFALLEAARKANFKGTFSEIAEGFATNRWDKPVMLAWGLSDKYLPQSIAEEFQKGNPQNIKLKLIEGAGHMPQEDWPEKVVDAFRMFF
;
A
#
# COMPACT_ATOMS: atom_id res chain seq x y z
N MET A 1 3.08 25.66 -19.12
CA MET A 1 2.40 24.91 -20.19
C MET A 1 3.49 24.26 -21.03
N VAL A 2 3.82 22.99 -20.79
CA VAL A 2 4.87 22.27 -21.54
C VAL A 2 4.25 21.03 -22.15
N ASN A 3 4.39 20.96 -23.47
CA ASN A 3 3.69 20.10 -24.40
C ASN A 3 4.41 18.74 -24.47
N PHE A 4 3.75 17.64 -24.08
CA PHE A 4 4.31 16.29 -24.20
C PHE A 4 3.91 15.73 -25.58
N ASN A 5 4.83 15.83 -26.54
CA ASN A 5 4.62 15.35 -27.89
C ASN A 5 4.87 13.85 -27.96
N ALA A 6 3.88 13.11 -28.44
CA ALA A 6 3.89 11.67 -28.60
C ALA A 6 4.87 11.25 -29.71
N ARG A 7 5.98 10.62 -29.34
CA ARG A 7 6.76 9.76 -30.25
C ARG A 7 7.14 8.48 -29.53
N MET A 8 6.16 7.58 -29.45
CA MET A 8 6.34 6.19 -29.08
C MET A 8 6.96 5.45 -30.29
N LEU A 9 8.25 5.66 -30.49
CA LEU A 9 9.07 4.88 -31.43
C LEU A 9 9.62 3.68 -30.65
N LEU A 10 9.23 2.49 -31.09
CA LEU A 10 9.77 1.16 -30.78
C LEU A 10 11.17 1.21 -30.11
N LEU A 11 11.24 0.97 -28.80
CA LEU A 11 12.52 0.93 -28.08
C LEU A 11 12.93 -0.52 -27.75
N PRO A 12 14.23 -0.87 -27.91
CA PRO A 12 14.71 -2.23 -27.77
C PRO A 12 14.66 -2.69 -26.31
N ASN A 13 14.71 -4.02 -26.11
CA ASN A 13 14.70 -4.78 -24.85
C ASN A 13 15.75 -4.39 -23.76
N GLY A 14 16.41 -3.23 -23.88
CA GLY A 14 17.43 -2.74 -22.96
C GLY A 14 16.98 -1.67 -21.95
N LEU A 15 15.82 -1.02 -22.14
CA LEU A 15 15.41 0.08 -21.26
C LEU A 15 15.02 -0.40 -19.84
N LEU A 16 14.45 -1.60 -19.69
CA LEU A 16 14.18 -2.19 -18.37
C LEU A 16 15.46 -2.42 -17.57
N LYS A 17 16.54 -2.86 -18.23
CA LYS A 17 17.87 -2.99 -17.59
C LYS A 17 18.49 -1.62 -17.28
N GLN A 18 18.26 -0.60 -18.10
CA GLN A 18 18.72 0.75 -17.80
C GLN A 18 17.93 1.41 -16.66
N VAL A 19 16.61 1.26 -16.60
CA VAL A 19 15.78 1.77 -15.50
C VAL A 19 16.13 1.05 -14.19
N ALA A 20 16.33 -0.26 -14.22
CA ALA A 20 16.81 -1.03 -13.06
C ALA A 20 18.23 -0.61 -12.59
N ARG A 21 19.09 -0.19 -13.52
CA ARG A 21 20.46 0.27 -13.23
C ARG A 21 20.54 1.74 -12.81
N MET A 22 19.55 2.56 -13.18
CA MET A 22 19.50 3.99 -12.87
C MET A 22 19.06 4.28 -11.42
N TYR A 23 18.46 3.29 -10.73
CA TYR A 23 18.06 3.40 -9.32
C TYR A 23 18.60 2.25 -8.46
N PRO A 24 19.93 2.16 -8.24
CA PRO A 24 20.52 1.13 -7.37
C PRO A 24 20.15 1.28 -5.88
N LYS A 25 19.34 2.29 -5.54
CA LYS A 25 18.86 2.59 -4.18
C LYS A 25 17.35 2.77 -4.12
N LEU A 26 16.58 2.14 -5.01
CA LEU A 26 15.16 1.92 -4.70
C LEU A 26 15.09 0.78 -3.66
N HIS A 27 15.57 1.06 -2.45
CA HIS A 27 15.17 0.28 -1.29
C HIS A 27 13.64 0.34 -1.30
N PHE A 28 12.99 -0.82 -1.39
CA PHE A 28 11.54 -0.94 -1.24
C PHE A 28 11.20 -0.58 0.21
N ILE A 29 11.20 0.72 0.51
CA ILE A 29 10.80 1.28 1.81
C ILE A 29 9.30 1.50 1.69
N ILE A 30 8.55 0.41 1.72
CA ILE A 30 7.09 0.45 1.92
C ILE A 30 6.78 0.11 3.39
N GLY A 31 7.78 -0.26 4.19
CA GLY A 31 7.66 -0.56 5.62
C GLY A 31 8.65 0.23 6.48
N CYS A 32 8.68 -0.06 7.79
CA CYS A 32 9.66 0.53 8.69
C CYS A 32 11.08 -0.04 8.47
N TYR A 33 11.17 -1.21 7.81
CA TYR A 33 12.41 -1.92 7.52
C TYR A 33 12.72 -1.96 6.02
N VAL A 34 13.99 -2.17 5.69
CA VAL A 34 14.44 -2.40 4.31
C VAL A 34 14.07 -3.84 3.92
N LEU A 35 13.21 -3.97 2.91
CA LEU A 35 12.88 -5.28 2.35
C LEU A 35 14.13 -5.90 1.71
N LYS A 36 14.49 -7.12 2.15
CA LYS A 36 15.61 -7.88 1.57
C LYS A 36 15.38 -8.13 0.08
N ASN A 37 16.45 -8.14 -0.71
CA ASN A 37 16.34 -8.24 -2.16
C ASN A 37 15.64 -9.51 -2.62
N GLU A 38 15.88 -10.65 -1.96
CA GLU A 38 15.27 -11.94 -2.32
C GLU A 38 13.74 -11.89 -2.15
N LYS A 39 13.25 -11.14 -1.16
CA LYS A 39 11.82 -10.91 -0.94
C LYS A 39 11.27 -9.90 -1.94
N ALA A 40 11.99 -8.81 -2.17
CA ALA A 40 11.62 -7.81 -3.17
C ALA A 40 11.53 -8.43 -4.58
N ASP A 41 12.38 -9.40 -4.90
CA ASP A 41 12.35 -10.13 -6.16
C ASP A 41 11.02 -10.87 -6.36
N VAL A 42 10.45 -11.46 -5.30
CA VAL A 42 9.12 -12.09 -5.37
C VAL A 42 8.04 -11.08 -5.81
N TYR A 43 8.06 -9.84 -5.30
CA TYR A 43 7.12 -8.79 -5.74
C TYR A 43 7.41 -8.28 -7.16
N ARG A 44 8.65 -8.41 -7.63
CA ARG A 44 9.06 -8.03 -8.99
C ARG A 44 8.71 -9.08 -10.03
N LEU A 45 8.60 -10.36 -9.65
CA LEU A 45 8.37 -11.48 -10.58
C LEU A 45 7.23 -11.22 -11.59
N PRO A 46 6.04 -10.72 -11.19
CA PRO A 46 4.96 -10.46 -12.15
C PRO A 46 5.35 -9.44 -13.22
N TYR A 47 6.16 -8.43 -12.87
CA TYR A 47 6.57 -7.34 -13.75
C TYR A 47 7.81 -7.69 -14.60
N LEU A 48 8.58 -8.70 -14.19
CA LEU A 48 9.74 -9.19 -14.94
C LEU A 48 9.36 -10.27 -15.96
N ALA A 49 8.34 -11.08 -15.66
CA ALA A 49 7.89 -12.16 -16.54
C ALA A 49 7.25 -11.64 -17.83
N SER A 50 6.59 -10.47 -17.78
CA SER A 50 6.03 -9.80 -18.97
C SER A 50 5.75 -8.32 -18.69
N SER A 51 5.56 -7.54 -19.75
CA SER A 51 5.13 -6.14 -19.64
C SER A 51 3.65 -5.97 -19.28
N GLY A 52 2.85 -7.03 -19.38
CA GLY A 52 1.39 -7.01 -19.17
C GLY A 52 0.97 -6.44 -17.81
N PRO A 53 1.48 -6.94 -16.69
CA PRO A 53 1.16 -6.41 -15.36
C PRO A 53 1.56 -4.95 -15.17
N GLY A 54 2.68 -4.52 -15.77
CA GLY A 54 3.09 -3.11 -15.75
C GLY A 54 2.11 -2.20 -16.50
N PHE A 55 1.68 -2.61 -17.70
CA PHE A 55 0.67 -1.87 -18.46
C PHE A 55 -0.70 -1.89 -17.77
N ALA A 56 -1.08 -3.01 -17.15
CA ALA A 56 -2.32 -3.11 -16.40
C ALA A 56 -2.33 -2.14 -15.21
N LEU A 57 -1.22 -2.04 -14.46
CA LEU A 57 -1.08 -1.08 -13.36
C LEU A 57 -1.16 0.37 -13.87
N LEU A 58 -0.47 0.69 -14.96
CA LEU A 58 -0.50 2.03 -15.56
C LEU A 58 -1.91 2.41 -16.03
N GLU A 59 -2.58 1.52 -16.76
CA GLU A 59 -3.94 1.76 -17.25
C GLU A 59 -4.96 1.82 -16.11
N ALA A 60 -4.80 1.01 -15.06
CA ALA A 60 -5.62 1.09 -13.86
C ALA A 60 -5.45 2.44 -13.16
N ALA A 61 -4.22 2.91 -12.97
CA ALA A 61 -3.94 4.21 -12.38
C ALA A 61 -4.50 5.36 -13.23
N ARG A 62 -4.39 5.28 -14.57
CA ARG A 62 -4.92 6.30 -15.49
C ARG A 62 -6.46 6.39 -15.46
N LYS A 63 -7.12 5.25 -15.28
CA LYS A 63 -8.60 5.16 -15.24
C LYS A 63 -9.18 5.32 -13.84
N ALA A 64 -8.35 5.28 -12.80
CA ALA A 64 -8.80 5.40 -11.42
C ALA A 64 -9.41 6.78 -11.15
N ASN A 65 -10.64 6.81 -10.63
CA ASN A 65 -11.28 8.03 -10.15
C ASN A 65 -10.82 8.34 -8.72
N PHE A 66 -9.55 8.73 -8.55
CA PHE A 66 -8.97 8.98 -7.23
C PHE A 66 -9.83 9.92 -6.38
N LYS A 67 -10.32 11.02 -6.97
CA LYS A 67 -11.15 12.00 -6.25
C LYS A 67 -12.44 11.38 -5.70
N GLY A 68 -13.17 10.63 -6.54
CA GLY A 68 -14.38 9.94 -6.10
C GLY A 68 -14.09 8.87 -5.05
N THR A 69 -13.06 8.04 -5.30
CA THR A 69 -12.63 7.00 -4.36
C THR A 69 -12.21 7.57 -3.01
N PHE A 70 -11.49 8.70 -2.97
CA PHE A 70 -11.16 9.35 -1.69
C PHE A 70 -12.41 9.85 -0.96
N SER A 71 -13.41 10.38 -1.67
CA SER A 71 -14.69 10.80 -1.07
C SER A 71 -15.43 9.59 -0.48
N GLU A 72 -15.53 8.50 -1.22
CA GLU A 72 -16.18 7.26 -0.77
C GLU A 72 -15.47 6.65 0.44
N ILE A 73 -14.14 6.63 0.44
CA ILE A 73 -13.34 6.18 1.59
C ILE A 73 -13.61 7.08 2.80
N ALA A 74 -13.58 8.40 2.63
CA ALA A 74 -13.83 9.34 3.72
C ALA A 74 -15.25 9.18 4.30
N GLU A 75 -16.26 9.00 3.44
CA GLU A 75 -17.63 8.70 3.86
C GLU A 75 -17.74 7.36 4.60
N GLY A 76 -17.00 6.35 4.15
CA GLY A 76 -16.88 5.06 4.83
C GLY A 76 -16.27 5.22 6.23
N PHE A 77 -15.27 6.09 6.40
CA PHE A 77 -14.64 6.34 7.70
C PHE A 77 -15.50 7.18 8.66
N ALA A 78 -16.69 7.65 8.25
CA ALA A 78 -17.55 8.46 9.10
C ALA A 78 -18.13 7.67 10.29
N THR A 79 -18.46 8.43 11.34
CA THR A 79 -19.05 7.94 12.59
C THR A 79 -20.35 7.17 12.35
N ASN A 80 -20.55 6.05 13.06
CA ASN A 80 -21.75 5.20 13.01
C ASN A 80 -22.09 4.62 11.62
N ARG A 81 -21.13 4.55 10.69
CA ARG A 81 -21.35 3.96 9.35
C ARG A 81 -21.02 2.47 9.28
N TRP A 82 -20.44 1.92 10.34
CA TRP A 82 -20.09 0.51 10.43
C TRP A 82 -21.01 -0.20 11.41
N ASP A 83 -21.62 -1.29 10.96
CA ASP A 83 -22.54 -2.14 11.72
C ASP A 83 -21.97 -3.55 11.97
N LYS A 84 -20.84 -3.88 11.33
CA LYS A 84 -20.14 -5.15 11.50
C LYS A 84 -18.90 -4.97 12.37
N PRO A 85 -18.58 -5.95 13.22
CA PRO A 85 -17.29 -5.97 13.90
C PRO A 85 -16.14 -5.93 12.89
N VAL A 86 -15.14 -5.10 13.15
CA VAL A 86 -13.91 -4.97 12.36
C VAL A 86 -12.71 -4.93 13.30
N MET A 87 -11.67 -5.69 12.96
CA MET A 87 -10.33 -5.52 13.55
C MET A 87 -9.52 -4.59 12.65
N LEU A 88 -9.08 -3.47 13.20
CA LEU A 88 -8.15 -2.54 12.55
C LEU A 88 -6.76 -2.76 13.12
N ALA A 89 -5.88 -3.43 12.37
CA ALA A 89 -4.47 -3.58 12.72
C ALA A 89 -3.65 -2.47 12.07
N TRP A 90 -2.93 -1.67 12.86
CA TRP A 90 -2.25 -0.46 12.39
C TRP A 90 -0.81 -0.40 12.89
N GLY A 91 0.14 -0.11 12.00
CA GLY A 91 1.54 0.05 12.37
C GLY A 91 1.82 1.42 13.00
N LEU A 92 2.39 1.44 14.21
CA LEU A 92 2.70 2.68 14.91
C LEU A 92 3.80 3.52 14.24
N SER A 93 4.62 2.90 13.41
CA SER A 93 5.73 3.55 12.70
C SER A 93 5.40 3.84 11.23
N ASP A 94 4.12 3.85 10.86
CA ASP A 94 3.68 4.23 9.50
C ASP A 94 4.07 5.69 9.21
N LYS A 95 4.77 5.90 8.09
CA LYS A 95 5.28 7.22 7.66
C LYS A 95 4.34 7.94 6.70
N TYR A 96 3.33 7.24 6.18
CA TYR A 96 2.39 7.73 5.18
C TYR A 96 1.03 8.04 5.79
N LEU A 97 0.56 7.22 6.73
CA LEU A 97 -0.73 7.40 7.40
C LEU A 97 -0.54 7.54 8.92
N PRO A 98 -0.88 8.69 9.52
CA PRO A 98 -0.74 8.90 10.95
C PRO A 98 -1.72 8.02 11.75
N GLN A 99 -1.27 7.52 12.91
CA GLN A 99 -2.10 6.69 13.80
C GLN A 99 -3.41 7.38 14.24
N SER A 100 -3.43 8.71 14.28
CA SER A 100 -4.61 9.48 14.69
C SER A 100 -5.81 9.17 13.81
N ILE A 101 -5.62 8.83 12.54
CA ILE A 101 -6.71 8.42 11.64
C ILE A 101 -7.37 7.13 12.16
N ALA A 102 -6.58 6.16 12.59
CA ALA A 102 -7.10 4.91 13.13
C ALA A 102 -7.80 5.11 14.48
N GLU A 103 -7.23 5.96 15.33
CA GLU A 103 -7.82 6.32 16.63
C GLU A 103 -9.14 7.07 16.46
N GLU A 104 -9.21 8.05 15.56
CA GLU A 104 -10.43 8.79 15.22
C GLU A 104 -11.50 7.86 14.65
N PHE A 105 -11.11 6.93 13.77
CA PHE A 105 -12.02 5.95 13.20
C PHE A 105 -12.62 5.01 14.27
N GLN A 106 -11.79 4.53 15.19
CA GLN A 106 -12.25 3.72 16.32
C GLN A 106 -13.15 4.52 17.28
N LYS A 107 -12.78 5.77 17.57
CA LYS A 107 -13.58 6.67 18.40
C LYS A 107 -14.95 6.97 17.77
N GLY A 108 -15.03 7.07 16.45
CA GLY A 108 -16.28 7.26 15.72
C GLY A 108 -17.15 6.01 15.64
N ASN A 109 -16.60 4.82 15.90
CA ASN A 109 -17.29 3.54 15.74
C ASN A 109 -16.91 2.54 16.86
N PRO A 110 -17.02 2.90 18.15
CA PRO A 110 -16.33 2.19 19.25
C PRO A 110 -16.88 0.80 19.54
N GLN A 111 -18.14 0.53 19.17
CA GLN A 111 -18.78 -0.78 19.39
C GLN A 111 -18.32 -1.82 18.37
N ASN A 112 -17.94 -1.36 17.17
CA ASN A 112 -17.69 -2.23 16.03
C ASN A 112 -16.20 -2.29 15.66
N ILE A 113 -15.44 -1.23 15.93
CA ILE A 113 -14.03 -1.17 15.58
C ILE A 113 -13.17 -1.53 16.79
N LYS A 114 -12.46 -2.66 16.70
CA LYS A 114 -11.36 -3.00 17.62
C LYS A 114 -10.04 -2.56 16.98
N LEU A 115 -9.36 -1.60 17.60
CA LEU A 115 -8.07 -1.11 17.11
C LEU A 115 -6.92 -1.84 17.81
N LYS A 116 -6.00 -2.40 17.01
CA LYS A 116 -4.73 -2.95 17.47
C LYS A 116 -3.58 -2.15 16.86
N LEU A 117 -2.93 -1.35 17.70
CA LEU A 117 -1.68 -0.67 17.35
C LEU A 117 -0.52 -1.67 17.49
N ILE A 118 0.31 -1.75 16.45
CA ILE A 118 1.43 -2.69 16.34
C ILE A 118 2.73 -1.91 16.41
N GLU A 119 3.38 -1.99 17.57
CA GLU A 119 4.68 -1.38 17.80
C GLU A 119 5.76 -2.01 16.92
N GLY A 120 6.58 -1.15 16.31
CA GLY A 120 7.65 -1.53 15.39
C GLY A 120 7.18 -1.84 13.96
N ALA A 121 5.87 -1.88 13.71
CA ALA A 121 5.32 -2.02 12.35
C ALA A 121 5.10 -0.65 11.71
N GLY A 122 5.41 -0.54 10.43
CA GLY A 122 5.13 0.62 9.59
C GLY A 122 3.87 0.42 8.75
N HIS A 123 3.94 0.86 7.49
CA HIS A 123 2.79 0.87 6.58
C HIS A 123 2.34 -0.52 6.10
N MET A 124 3.21 -1.53 6.22
CA MET A 124 2.90 -2.91 5.85
C MET A 124 3.09 -3.85 7.06
N PRO A 125 2.21 -3.79 8.08
CA PRO A 125 2.37 -4.59 9.31
C PRO A 125 2.51 -6.10 9.07
N GLN A 126 1.92 -6.62 7.99
CA GLN A 126 2.03 -8.02 7.60
C GLN A 126 3.43 -8.41 7.12
N GLU A 127 4.21 -7.46 6.61
CA GLU A 127 5.60 -7.70 6.21
C GLU A 127 6.56 -7.39 7.36
N ASP A 128 6.24 -6.38 8.18
CA ASP A 128 7.10 -5.93 9.27
C ASP A 128 7.01 -6.86 10.51
N TRP A 129 5.79 -7.29 10.88
CA TRP A 129 5.52 -8.12 12.07
C TRP A 129 4.33 -9.07 11.84
N PRO A 130 4.42 -10.04 10.91
CA PRO A 130 3.32 -10.95 10.56
C PRO A 130 2.74 -11.70 11.77
N GLU A 131 3.57 -12.08 12.74
CA GLU A 131 3.15 -12.75 13.96
C GLU A 131 2.24 -11.86 14.82
N LYS A 132 2.54 -10.56 14.94
CA LYS A 132 1.70 -9.62 15.70
C LYS A 132 0.37 -9.36 15.00
N VAL A 133 0.35 -9.40 13.66
CA VAL A 133 -0.87 -9.34 12.87
C VAL A 133 -1.72 -10.59 13.08
N VAL A 134 -1.11 -11.78 13.06
CA VAL A 134 -1.81 -13.04 13.35
C VAL A 134 -2.38 -13.05 14.77
N ASP A 135 -1.63 -12.57 15.75
CA ASP A 135 -2.11 -12.46 17.13
C ASP A 135 -3.28 -11.47 17.24
N ALA A 136 -3.25 -10.36 16.50
CA ALA A 136 -4.38 -9.44 16.42
C ALA A 136 -5.64 -10.13 15.87
N PHE A 137 -5.50 -10.98 14.85
CA PHE A 137 -6.63 -11.75 14.31
C PHE A 137 -7.14 -12.81 15.27
N ARG A 138 -6.26 -13.54 15.97
CA ARG A 138 -6.66 -14.53 16.99
C ARG A 138 -7.45 -13.93 18.14
N MET A 139 -7.21 -12.67 18.49
CA MET A 139 -7.96 -11.96 19.54
C MET A 139 -9.32 -11.43 19.05
N PHE A 140 -9.55 -11.42 17.73
CA PHE A 140 -10.76 -10.87 17.15
C PHE A 140 -11.91 -11.89 17.05
N PHE A 141 -11.58 -13.12 16.65
CA PHE A 141 -12.49 -14.27 16.56
C PHE A 141 -12.63 -14.98 17.90
#